data_AF-A0A7Y3U3W0-F1
#
_entry.id   AF-A0A7Y3U3W0-F1
#
_cell.length_a   1.000
_cell.length_b   1.000
_cell.length_c   1.000
_cell.angle_alpha   90.00
_cell.angle_beta   90.00
_cell.angle_gamma   90.00
#
_symmetry.space_group_name_H-M   'P 1'
#
loop_
_entity.id
_entity.type
_entity.pdbx_description
1 polymer ?
#
loop_
_entity_poly.entity_id
_entity_poly.type
_entity_poly.pdbx_seq_one_letter_code
_entity_poly.pdbx_strand_id
1 'polypeptide(L)'
;MSWLNIRGKIYHCLKCPEIIKVEYEGGACLTQIGDDRVYEQMALTQRYGQPTANPDVEGYYLHDEVICETCFKERYIKGGQYEVAMHMEALCNRLSGIKDKHAENIRKATESAFNNWLENISPGNFREINTSAFDKTIGLKIFTLRGKRRDLIGQFVSSAKDSIIFFIYNQVNSDTSLQEVIGQYALEIQPVIENIKKLLADLKGKIFMAHRINKPENLNDYVRYEMTTRTPVESTPDKTVFYDTNMSKHDITEFMNFCDPSNQIEIDEDKWIGKLKNRLEALQG
;
A
#
# COMPACT_ATOMS: atom_id res chain seq x y z
N MET A 1 -1.69 21.64 9.00
CA MET A 1 -2.15 21.92 7.63
C MET A 1 -2.19 23.43 7.46
N SER A 2 -1.81 23.94 6.30
CA SER A 2 -1.68 25.39 6.07
C SER A 2 -2.46 25.85 4.84
N TRP A 3 -2.92 27.11 4.86
CA TRP A 3 -3.65 27.73 3.75
C TRP A 3 -2.82 28.85 3.13
N LEU A 4 -2.62 28.80 1.81
CA LEU A 4 -1.85 29.79 1.08
C LEU A 4 -2.63 30.27 -0.14
N ASN A 5 -2.50 31.55 -0.46
CA ASN A 5 -3.05 32.12 -1.70
C ASN A 5 -2.13 31.73 -2.86
N ILE A 6 -2.43 30.65 -3.58
CA ILE A 6 -1.52 30.08 -4.59
C ILE A 6 -1.99 30.47 -5.99
N ARG A 7 -1.06 31.00 -6.79
CA ARG A 7 -1.29 31.37 -8.19
C ARG A 7 -0.75 30.33 -9.17
N GLY A 8 0.35 29.68 -8.83
CA GLY A 8 1.04 28.81 -9.77
C GLY A 8 2.23 28.11 -9.16
N LYS A 9 3.04 27.55 -10.05
CA LYS A 9 4.22 26.76 -9.69
C LYS A 9 5.36 27.00 -10.67
N ILE A 10 6.59 26.93 -10.19
CA ILE A 10 7.82 27.15 -10.96
C ILE A 10 8.73 25.95 -10.77
N TYR A 11 8.99 25.26 -11.87
CA TYR A 11 9.90 24.13 -11.92
C TYR A 11 11.29 24.61 -12.32
N HIS A 12 12.29 24.30 -11.50
CA HIS A 12 13.69 24.62 -11.73
C HIS A 12 14.45 23.36 -12.11
N CYS A 13 15.02 23.31 -13.31
CA CYS A 13 15.86 22.18 -13.70
C CYS A 13 17.17 22.20 -12.91
N LEU A 14 17.50 21.10 -12.25
CA LEU A 14 18.75 20.94 -11.50
C LEU A 14 19.99 20.75 -12.40
N LYS A 15 19.80 20.53 -13.70
CA LYS A 15 20.86 20.13 -14.64
C LYS A 15 21.14 21.15 -15.74
N CYS A 16 20.22 22.07 -16.00
CA CYS A 16 20.38 23.15 -16.97
C CYS A 16 19.62 24.41 -16.48
N PRO A 17 19.81 25.57 -17.12
CA PRO A 17 19.11 26.81 -16.74
C PRO A 17 17.60 26.84 -17.06
N GLU A 18 16.99 25.73 -17.49
CA GLU A 18 15.57 25.71 -17.85
C GLU A 18 14.69 25.93 -16.63
N ILE A 19 13.78 26.90 -16.74
CA ILE A 19 12.75 27.22 -15.75
C ILE A 19 11.40 27.13 -16.44
N ILE A 20 10.46 26.40 -15.84
CA ILE A 20 9.11 26.24 -16.37
C ILE A 20 8.12 26.82 -15.37
N LYS A 21 7.47 27.92 -15.75
CA LYS A 21 6.43 28.56 -14.95
C LYS A 21 5.05 28.07 -15.40
N VAL A 22 4.24 27.63 -14.45
CA VAL A 22 2.86 27.17 -14.63
C VAL A 22 1.94 28.07 -13.82
N GLU A 23 0.85 28.54 -14.43
CA GLU A 23 -0.22 29.24 -13.73
C GLU A 23 -1.42 28.30 -13.59
N TYR A 24 -2.16 28.43 -12.49
CA TYR A 24 -3.38 27.66 -12.28
C TYR A 24 -4.61 28.42 -12.76
N GLU A 25 -5.62 27.67 -13.17
CA GLU A 25 -6.96 28.18 -13.49
C GLU A 25 -7.53 28.98 -12.31
N GLY A 26 -8.29 30.03 -12.62
CA GLY A 26 -8.83 30.95 -11.62
C GLY A 26 -7.79 31.88 -10.97
N GLY A 27 -6.52 31.79 -11.35
CA GLY A 27 -5.46 32.63 -10.82
C GLY A 27 -5.16 32.35 -9.34
N ALA A 28 -4.79 33.40 -8.60
CA ALA A 28 -4.47 33.31 -7.18
C ALA A 28 -5.71 32.92 -6.36
N CYS A 29 -5.64 31.81 -5.64
CA CYS A 29 -6.74 31.36 -4.80
C CYS A 29 -6.25 30.60 -3.57
N LEU A 30 -7.00 30.75 -2.47
CA LEU A 30 -6.68 30.12 -1.19
C LEU A 30 -6.76 28.60 -1.32
N THR A 31 -5.63 27.95 -1.12
CA THR A 31 -5.43 26.52 -1.35
C THR A 31 -4.79 25.91 -0.12
N GLN A 32 -5.29 24.76 0.32
CA GLN A 32 -4.72 24.04 1.44
C GLN A 32 -3.53 23.21 0.97
N ILE A 33 -2.40 23.34 1.67
CA ILE A 33 -1.20 22.55 1.42
C ILE A 33 -0.74 21.79 2.66
N GLY A 34 0.05 20.74 2.43
CA GLY A 34 0.69 19.95 3.48
C GLY A 34 1.71 20.78 4.27
N ASP A 35 1.85 20.51 5.57
CA ASP A 35 2.80 21.27 6.41
C ASP A 35 4.24 21.03 5.99
N ASP A 36 4.59 19.80 5.60
CA ASP A 36 5.92 19.46 5.10
C ASP A 36 6.29 20.29 3.87
N ARG A 37 5.31 20.53 2.98
CA ARG A 37 5.49 21.42 1.83
C ARG A 37 5.70 22.87 2.23
N VAL A 38 5.10 23.37 3.31
CA VAL A 38 5.32 24.77 3.73
C VAL A 38 6.81 24.99 4.03
N TYR A 39 7.43 24.10 4.80
CA TYR A 39 8.84 24.23 5.17
C TYR A 39 9.77 24.15 3.95
N GLU A 40 9.50 23.20 3.05
CA GLU A 40 10.22 23.10 1.78
C GLU A 40 10.09 24.38 0.96
N GLN A 41 8.88 24.91 0.83
CA GLN A 41 8.59 26.11 0.05
C GLN A 41 9.21 27.38 0.65
N MET A 42 9.34 27.46 1.98
CA MET A 42 10.10 28.54 2.62
C MET A 42 11.57 28.52 2.19
N ALA A 43 12.22 27.35 2.21
CA ALA A 43 13.61 27.20 1.81
C ALA A 43 13.82 27.51 0.32
N LEU A 44 12.93 26.99 -0.54
CA LEU A 44 13.01 27.22 -1.99
C LEU A 44 12.69 28.68 -2.35
N THR A 45 11.74 29.31 -1.65
CA THR A 45 11.44 30.74 -1.83
C THR A 45 12.61 31.62 -1.39
N GLN A 46 13.31 31.28 -0.31
CA GLN A 46 14.52 31.99 0.09
C GLN A 46 15.62 31.91 -0.99
N ARG A 47 15.71 30.77 -1.68
CA ARG A 47 16.72 30.52 -2.72
C ARG A 47 16.37 31.18 -4.06
N TYR A 48 15.12 31.10 -4.49
CA TYR A 48 14.70 31.50 -5.84
C TYR A 48 13.95 32.84 -5.88
N GLY A 49 13.44 33.30 -4.74
CA GLY A 49 12.57 34.46 -4.63
C GLY A 49 11.16 34.21 -5.17
N GLN A 50 10.22 35.05 -4.75
CA GLN A 50 8.90 35.12 -5.38
C GLN A 50 8.95 36.05 -6.59
N PRO A 51 8.30 35.70 -7.72
CA PRO A 51 8.23 36.57 -8.88
C PRO A 51 7.29 37.77 -8.68
N THR A 52 6.40 37.70 -7.70
CA THR A 52 5.43 38.74 -7.33
C THR A 52 5.98 39.59 -6.19
N ALA A 53 5.72 40.90 -6.24
CA ALA A 53 6.20 41.83 -5.21
C ALA A 53 5.38 41.72 -3.91
N ASN A 54 4.11 41.30 -4.02
CA ASN A 54 3.22 41.07 -2.88
C ASN A 54 2.45 39.73 -3.04
N PRO A 55 3.08 38.59 -2.72
CA PRO A 55 2.49 37.27 -2.89
C PRO A 55 1.19 37.04 -2.08
N ASP A 56 1.00 37.76 -0.97
CA ASP A 56 -0.23 37.64 -0.16
C ASP A 56 -1.47 38.09 -0.95
N VAL A 57 -1.31 39.09 -1.83
CA VAL A 57 -2.38 39.63 -2.67
C VAL A 57 -2.36 39.01 -4.07
N GLU A 58 -1.18 38.96 -4.68
CA GLU A 58 -1.02 38.54 -6.09
C GLU A 58 -0.92 37.02 -6.27
N GLY A 59 -0.77 36.30 -5.16
CA GLY A 59 -0.60 34.86 -5.08
C GLY A 59 0.87 34.43 -5.10
N TYR A 60 1.15 33.39 -4.32
CA TYR A 60 2.42 32.70 -4.25
C TYR A 60 2.61 31.78 -5.45
N TYR A 61 3.85 31.69 -5.92
CA TYR A 61 4.30 30.59 -6.78
C TYR A 61 5.05 29.58 -5.92
N LEU A 62 4.60 28.34 -5.96
CA LEU A 62 5.37 27.24 -5.39
C LEU A 62 6.60 26.97 -6.27
N HIS A 63 7.70 26.55 -5.69
CA HIS A 63 8.93 26.19 -6.39
C HIS A 63 9.19 24.71 -6.23
N ASP A 64 9.59 24.04 -7.29
CA ASP A 64 10.04 22.65 -7.25
C ASP A 64 11.37 22.50 -7.99
N GLU A 65 12.26 21.68 -7.43
CA GLU A 65 13.50 21.27 -8.09
C GLU A 65 13.28 19.95 -8.83
N VAL A 66 13.56 19.94 -10.14
CA VAL A 66 13.28 18.79 -11.01
C VAL A 66 14.41 18.54 -12.00
N ILE A 67 14.32 17.48 -12.79
CA ILE A 67 15.08 17.30 -14.01
C ILE A 67 14.13 17.50 -15.19
N CYS A 68 14.44 18.43 -16.09
CA CYS A 68 13.62 18.62 -17.30
C CYS A 68 13.76 17.42 -18.25
N GLU A 69 12.76 17.23 -19.12
CA GLU A 69 12.70 16.10 -20.04
C GLU A 69 13.95 15.95 -20.92
N THR A 70 14.47 17.06 -21.45
CA THR A 70 15.68 17.07 -22.26
C THR A 70 16.88 16.55 -21.48
N CYS A 71 17.15 17.12 -20.30
CA CYS A 71 18.24 16.68 -19.44
C CYS A 71 18.07 15.24 -18.97
N PHE A 72 16.83 14.81 -18.75
CA PHE A 72 16.53 13.44 -18.35
C PHE A 72 16.87 12.46 -19.46
N LYS A 73 16.37 12.71 -20.68
CA LYS A 73 16.63 11.86 -21.86
C LYS A 73 18.13 11.80 -22.19
N GLU A 74 18.84 12.90 -22.13
CA GLU A 74 20.29 12.91 -22.39
C GLU A 74 21.09 12.03 -21.43
N ARG A 75 20.68 11.97 -20.14
CA ARG A 75 21.45 11.30 -19.08
C ARG A 75 20.97 9.90 -18.75
N TYR A 76 19.66 9.63 -18.87
CA TYR A 76 19.02 8.45 -18.28
C TYR A 76 18.18 7.63 -19.27
N ILE A 77 18.17 7.97 -20.56
CA ILE A 77 17.47 7.13 -21.55
C ILE A 77 18.09 5.74 -21.69
N LYS A 78 19.40 5.62 -21.44
CA LYS A 78 20.11 4.34 -21.49
C LYS A 78 19.82 3.54 -20.21
N GLY A 79 19.35 2.30 -20.36
CA GLY A 79 19.09 1.41 -19.23
C GLY A 79 17.64 1.40 -18.72
N GLY A 80 16.68 1.91 -19.50
CA GLY A 80 15.26 1.77 -19.19
C GLY A 80 14.72 2.76 -18.13
N GLN A 81 15.53 3.71 -17.66
CA GLN A 81 15.13 4.65 -16.59
C GLN A 81 13.93 5.51 -17.00
N TYR A 82 13.86 5.87 -18.27
CA TYR A 82 12.76 6.68 -18.81
C TYR A 82 11.45 5.92 -18.75
N GLU A 83 11.44 4.67 -19.23
CA GLU A 83 10.28 3.79 -19.20
C GLU A 83 9.84 3.51 -17.76
N VAL A 84 10.80 3.27 -16.85
CA VAL A 84 10.50 3.12 -15.41
C VAL A 84 9.83 4.39 -14.87
N ALA A 85 10.43 5.56 -15.07
CA ALA A 85 9.89 6.81 -14.52
C ALA A 85 8.50 7.14 -15.05
N MET A 86 8.23 6.83 -16.33
CA MET A 86 6.96 7.11 -16.98
C MET A 86 5.83 6.16 -16.59
N HIS A 87 6.13 4.93 -16.17
CA HIS A 87 5.13 3.89 -15.99
C HIS A 87 4.99 3.36 -14.56
N MET A 88 6.03 3.49 -13.73
CA MET A 88 6.07 2.83 -12.41
C MET A 88 4.94 3.27 -11.50
N GLU A 89 4.70 4.57 -11.37
CA GLU A 89 3.63 5.11 -10.52
C GLU A 89 2.25 4.56 -10.91
N ALA A 90 1.93 4.56 -12.21
CA ALA A 90 0.66 4.05 -12.71
C ALA A 90 0.49 2.54 -12.44
N LEU A 91 1.56 1.76 -12.55
CA LEU A 91 1.55 0.33 -12.25
C LEU A 91 1.39 0.07 -10.75
N CYS A 92 2.11 0.81 -9.89
CA CYS A 92 1.95 0.73 -8.44
C CYS A 92 0.54 1.13 -7.98
N ASN A 93 -0.01 2.22 -8.52
CA ASN A 93 -1.39 2.63 -8.25
C ASN A 93 -2.40 1.58 -8.70
N ARG A 94 -2.16 0.95 -9.86
CA ARG A 94 -3.00 -0.15 -10.34
C ARG A 94 -2.92 -1.38 -9.44
N LEU A 95 -1.73 -1.75 -8.96
CA LEU A 95 -1.56 -2.83 -7.98
C LEU A 95 -2.35 -2.56 -6.70
N SER A 96 -2.21 -1.35 -6.14
CA SER A 96 -2.94 -0.94 -4.94
C SER A 96 -4.44 -1.01 -5.16
N GLY A 97 -4.94 -0.47 -6.27
CA GLY A 97 -6.37 -0.50 -6.60
C GLY A 97 -6.93 -1.91 -6.76
N ILE A 98 -6.16 -2.85 -7.33
CA ILE A 98 -6.57 -4.28 -7.41
C ILE A 98 -6.61 -4.89 -6.01
N LYS A 99 -5.62 -4.61 -5.16
CA LYS A 99 -5.60 -5.08 -3.76
C LYS A 99 -6.82 -4.57 -2.99
N ASP A 100 -7.09 -3.28 -3.04
CA ASP A 100 -8.23 -2.67 -2.34
C ASP A 100 -9.57 -3.21 -2.83
N LYS A 101 -9.71 -3.42 -4.14
CA LYS A 101 -10.91 -4.02 -4.76
C LYS A 101 -11.21 -5.42 -4.21
N HIS A 102 -10.19 -6.23 -3.98
CA HIS A 102 -10.35 -7.64 -3.57
C HIS A 102 -10.26 -7.87 -2.06
N ALA A 103 -9.74 -6.91 -1.29
CA ALA A 103 -9.49 -7.03 0.15
C ALA A 103 -10.70 -7.53 0.94
N GLU A 104 -11.87 -6.94 0.73
CA GLU A 104 -13.08 -7.29 1.47
C GLU A 104 -13.61 -8.69 1.12
N ASN A 105 -13.48 -9.12 -0.13
CA ASN A 105 -13.90 -10.44 -0.57
C ASN A 105 -12.98 -11.52 -0.02
N ILE A 106 -11.67 -11.30 -0.05
CA ILE A 106 -10.67 -12.21 0.54
C ILE A 106 -10.92 -12.32 2.05
N ARG A 107 -11.14 -11.19 2.74
CA ARG A 107 -11.44 -11.16 4.18
C ARG A 107 -12.69 -11.99 4.53
N LYS A 108 -13.78 -11.80 3.77
CA LYS A 108 -15.02 -12.58 3.94
C LYS A 108 -14.83 -14.06 3.66
N ALA A 109 -14.14 -14.41 2.58
CA ALA A 109 -13.88 -15.81 2.23
C ALA A 109 -13.00 -16.48 3.28
N THR A 110 -11.99 -15.79 3.80
CA THR A 110 -11.10 -16.27 4.87
C THR A 110 -11.90 -16.56 6.15
N GLU A 111 -12.73 -15.60 6.57
CA GLU A 111 -13.58 -15.76 7.76
C GLU A 111 -14.63 -16.88 7.55
N SER A 112 -15.18 -17.03 6.35
CA SER A 112 -16.09 -18.12 6.00
C SER A 112 -15.40 -19.49 6.06
N ALA A 113 -14.23 -19.63 5.44
CA ALA A 113 -13.41 -20.84 5.48
C ALA A 113 -13.07 -21.23 6.92
N PHE A 114 -12.66 -20.26 7.75
CA PHE A 114 -12.37 -20.49 9.16
C PHE A 114 -13.61 -20.97 9.93
N ASN A 115 -14.76 -20.30 9.78
CA ASN A 115 -15.98 -20.69 10.50
C ASN A 115 -16.49 -22.07 10.02
N ASN A 116 -16.43 -22.36 8.72
CA ASN A 116 -16.77 -23.68 8.16
C ASN A 116 -15.88 -24.77 8.76
N TRP A 117 -14.57 -24.56 8.81
CA TRP A 117 -13.65 -25.51 9.46
C TRP A 117 -13.99 -25.68 10.95
N LEU A 118 -14.22 -24.57 11.66
CA LEU A 118 -14.52 -24.56 13.08
C LEU A 118 -15.84 -25.28 13.43
N GLU A 119 -16.84 -25.19 12.56
CA GLU A 119 -18.12 -25.90 12.71
C GLU A 119 -17.94 -27.41 12.53
N ASN A 120 -17.10 -27.81 11.58
CA ASN A 120 -16.84 -29.21 11.23
C ASN A 120 -15.71 -29.88 12.03
N ILE A 121 -15.05 -29.13 12.93
CA ILE A 121 -13.94 -29.67 13.72
C ILE A 121 -14.38 -30.81 14.64
N SER A 122 -13.67 -31.92 14.57
CA SER A 122 -13.94 -33.13 15.37
C SER A 122 -12.87 -33.35 16.45
N PRO A 123 -13.15 -34.18 17.47
CA PRO A 123 -12.15 -34.58 18.46
C PRO A 123 -10.85 -35.13 17.85
N GLY A 124 -10.93 -35.81 16.71
CA GLY A 124 -9.76 -36.35 16.00
C GLY A 124 -8.79 -35.28 15.52
N ASN A 125 -9.31 -34.13 15.08
CA ASN A 125 -8.49 -33.03 14.56
C ASN A 125 -7.61 -32.39 15.64
N PHE A 126 -8.04 -32.37 16.90
CA PHE A 126 -7.22 -31.80 17.98
C PHE A 126 -5.97 -32.62 18.29
N ARG A 127 -6.03 -33.93 18.09
CA ARG A 127 -4.88 -34.81 18.23
C ARG A 127 -3.87 -34.60 17.10
N GLU A 128 -4.35 -34.29 15.91
CA GLU A 128 -3.54 -33.94 14.73
C GLU A 128 -2.83 -32.59 14.90
N ILE A 129 -3.51 -31.61 15.52
CA ILE A 129 -2.93 -30.29 15.81
C ILE A 129 -1.66 -30.41 16.66
N ASN A 130 -1.74 -31.12 17.80
CA ASN A 130 -0.58 -31.35 18.65
C ASN A 130 -0.82 -32.57 19.55
N THR A 131 -0.30 -33.73 19.14
CA THR A 131 -0.53 -35.00 19.84
C THR A 131 -0.02 -34.97 21.28
N SER A 132 1.17 -34.40 21.55
CA SER A 132 1.70 -34.38 22.91
C SER A 132 0.88 -33.48 23.83
N ALA A 133 0.45 -32.30 23.36
CA ALA A 133 -0.38 -31.41 24.17
C ALA A 133 -1.77 -32.02 24.37
N PHE A 134 -2.35 -32.61 23.32
CA PHE A 134 -3.63 -33.29 23.35
C PHE A 134 -3.65 -34.42 24.38
N ASP A 135 -2.70 -35.37 24.28
CA ASP A 135 -2.62 -36.54 25.16
C ASP A 135 -2.38 -36.15 26.63
N LYS A 136 -1.72 -35.02 26.92
CA LYS A 136 -1.50 -34.53 28.30
C LYS A 136 -2.70 -33.77 28.88
N THR A 137 -3.63 -33.31 28.06
CA THR A 137 -4.70 -32.39 28.48
C THR A 137 -6.09 -32.98 28.21
N ILE A 138 -6.55 -32.94 26.97
CA ILE A 138 -7.94 -33.24 26.59
C ILE A 138 -8.13 -34.68 26.07
N GLY A 139 -7.05 -35.41 25.78
CA GLY A 139 -7.07 -36.78 25.24
C GLY A 139 -7.32 -37.90 26.27
N LEU A 140 -7.17 -37.64 27.57
CA LEU A 140 -7.22 -38.66 28.64
C LEU A 140 -8.64 -39.04 29.11
N LYS A 141 -9.63 -39.28 28.24
CA LYS A 141 -11.05 -39.49 28.68
C LYS A 141 -11.63 -38.31 29.51
N ILE A 142 -10.94 -37.16 29.59
CA ILE A 142 -11.25 -36.04 30.48
C ILE A 142 -12.43 -35.18 29.99
N PHE A 143 -12.91 -35.36 28.76
CA PHE A 143 -14.20 -34.77 28.34
C PHE A 143 -15.38 -35.20 29.23
N THR A 144 -15.22 -36.24 30.06
CA THR A 144 -16.19 -36.65 31.09
C THR A 144 -16.12 -35.83 32.39
N LEU A 145 -15.01 -35.15 32.71
CA LEU A 145 -14.84 -34.35 33.94
C LEU A 145 -15.26 -32.88 33.70
N ARG A 146 -16.57 -32.62 33.72
CA ARG A 146 -17.16 -31.30 33.46
C ARG A 146 -16.52 -30.14 34.25
N GLY A 147 -16.03 -30.39 35.47
CA GLY A 147 -15.48 -29.35 36.35
C GLY A 147 -14.06 -28.85 36.02
N LYS A 148 -13.25 -29.61 35.25
CA LYS A 148 -11.85 -29.22 34.90
C LYS A 148 -11.65 -28.88 33.43
N ARG A 149 -12.74 -28.93 32.66
CA ARG A 149 -12.71 -28.83 31.20
C ARG A 149 -12.09 -27.52 30.70
N ARG A 150 -12.54 -26.39 31.24
CA ARG A 150 -12.06 -25.05 30.82
C ARG A 150 -10.56 -24.89 31.04
N ASP A 151 -10.06 -25.34 32.20
CA ASP A 151 -8.64 -25.24 32.53
C ASP A 151 -7.77 -26.09 31.61
N LEU A 152 -8.21 -27.31 31.29
CA LEU A 152 -7.49 -28.21 30.40
C LEU A 152 -7.49 -27.75 28.95
N ILE A 153 -8.59 -27.17 28.48
CA ILE A 153 -8.63 -26.50 27.17
C ILE A 153 -7.66 -25.31 27.16
N GLY A 154 -7.64 -24.52 28.23
CA GLY A 154 -6.69 -23.41 28.38
C GLY A 154 -5.22 -23.88 28.32
N GLN A 155 -4.90 -24.98 28.99
CA GLN A 155 -3.57 -25.59 28.97
C GLN A 155 -3.21 -26.12 27.58
N PHE A 156 -4.14 -26.78 26.89
CA PHE A 156 -3.94 -27.24 25.52
C PHE A 156 -3.60 -26.08 24.59
N VAL A 157 -4.46 -25.05 24.58
CA VAL A 157 -4.29 -23.85 23.73
C VAL A 157 -2.96 -23.17 24.01
N SER A 158 -2.60 -23.00 25.28
CA SER A 158 -1.34 -22.34 25.65
C SER A 158 -0.12 -23.16 25.24
N SER A 159 -0.20 -24.50 25.35
CA SER A 159 0.93 -25.39 25.04
C SER A 159 1.09 -25.68 23.55
N ALA A 160 0.04 -25.42 22.75
CA ALA A 160 0.00 -25.74 21.33
C ALA A 160 -0.26 -24.52 20.45
N LYS A 161 -0.06 -23.29 20.94
CA LYS A 161 -0.43 -22.04 20.23
C LYS A 161 0.06 -22.03 18.78
N ASP A 162 1.36 -22.20 18.57
CA ASP A 162 1.95 -22.14 17.23
C ASP A 162 1.44 -23.27 16.31
N SER A 163 1.30 -24.48 16.86
CA SER A 163 0.74 -25.62 16.12
C SER A 163 -0.72 -25.39 15.74
N ILE A 164 -1.50 -24.77 16.62
CA ILE A 164 -2.90 -24.40 16.36
C ILE A 164 -2.96 -23.39 15.22
N ILE A 165 -2.18 -22.31 15.28
CA ILE A 165 -2.17 -21.28 14.24
C ILE A 165 -1.76 -21.86 12.89
N PHE A 166 -0.66 -22.62 12.86
CA PHE A 166 -0.20 -23.28 11.64
C PHE A 166 -1.26 -24.22 11.07
N PHE A 167 -1.92 -25.01 11.93
CA PHE A 167 -2.96 -25.93 11.49
C PHE A 167 -4.18 -25.18 10.95
N ILE A 168 -4.66 -24.14 11.65
CA ILE A 168 -5.76 -23.30 11.17
C ILE A 168 -5.42 -22.71 9.81
N TYR A 169 -4.22 -22.14 9.66
CA TYR A 169 -3.78 -21.55 8.39
C TYR A 169 -3.85 -22.58 7.25
N ASN A 170 -3.33 -23.79 7.44
CA ASN A 170 -3.37 -24.84 6.42
C ASN A 170 -4.81 -25.24 6.06
N GLN A 171 -5.70 -25.33 7.05
CA GLN A 171 -7.10 -25.70 6.82
C GLN A 171 -7.86 -24.61 6.07
N VAL A 172 -7.71 -23.36 6.49
CA VAL A 172 -8.29 -22.19 5.82
C VAL A 172 -7.76 -22.07 4.39
N ASN A 173 -6.44 -22.21 4.21
CA ASN A 173 -5.81 -22.12 2.89
C ASN A 173 -6.16 -23.32 1.97
N SER A 174 -6.71 -24.40 2.51
CA SER A 174 -7.21 -25.53 1.71
C SER A 174 -8.67 -25.37 1.27
N ASP A 175 -9.38 -24.32 1.72
CA ASP A 175 -10.76 -24.07 1.36
C ASP A 175 -10.90 -23.67 -0.11
N THR A 176 -11.71 -24.42 -0.87
CA THR A 176 -11.91 -24.19 -2.31
C THR A 176 -12.48 -22.81 -2.61
N SER A 177 -13.41 -22.31 -1.81
CA SER A 177 -14.05 -21.02 -2.05
C SER A 177 -13.06 -19.87 -1.84
N LEU A 178 -12.21 -19.98 -0.81
CA LEU A 178 -11.12 -19.03 -0.61
C LEU A 178 -10.11 -19.08 -1.76
N GLN A 179 -9.71 -20.28 -2.19
CA GLN A 179 -8.77 -20.43 -3.31
C GLN A 179 -9.31 -19.87 -4.63
N GLU A 180 -10.61 -19.97 -4.89
CA GLU A 180 -11.25 -19.33 -6.05
C GLU A 180 -11.12 -17.80 -6.00
N VAL A 181 -11.37 -17.19 -4.83
CA VAL A 181 -11.24 -15.73 -4.65
C VAL A 181 -9.78 -15.28 -4.78
N ILE A 182 -8.84 -15.99 -4.16
CA ILE A 182 -7.39 -15.72 -4.30
C ILE A 182 -6.96 -15.89 -5.76
N GLY A 183 -7.49 -16.90 -6.46
CA GLY A 183 -7.24 -17.12 -7.89
C GLY A 183 -7.70 -15.94 -8.75
N GLN A 184 -8.87 -15.37 -8.50
CA GLN A 184 -9.35 -14.17 -9.20
C GLN A 184 -8.45 -12.96 -8.95
N TYR A 185 -8.01 -12.76 -7.70
CA TYR A 185 -7.04 -11.72 -7.37
C TYR A 185 -5.71 -11.92 -8.12
N ALA A 186 -5.19 -13.16 -8.12
CA ALA A 186 -3.96 -13.52 -8.81
C ALA A 186 -4.04 -13.24 -10.31
N LEU A 187 -5.16 -13.58 -10.96
CA LEU A 187 -5.37 -13.34 -12.39
C LEU A 187 -5.28 -11.85 -12.77
N GLU A 188 -5.76 -10.95 -11.91
CA GLU A 188 -5.69 -9.50 -12.16
C GLU A 188 -4.32 -8.91 -11.86
N ILE A 189 -3.64 -9.40 -10.82
CA ILE A 189 -2.41 -8.78 -10.33
C ILE A 189 -1.14 -9.26 -11.05
N GLN A 190 -1.10 -10.53 -11.46
CA GLN A 190 0.10 -11.13 -12.08
C GLN A 190 0.58 -10.38 -13.33
N PRO A 191 -0.30 -9.97 -14.28
CA PRO A 191 0.15 -9.20 -15.43
C PRO A 191 0.80 -7.86 -15.06
N VAL A 192 0.36 -7.24 -13.96
CA VAL A 192 0.91 -5.97 -13.48
C VAL A 192 2.27 -6.19 -12.82
N ILE A 193 2.39 -7.24 -11.98
CA ILE A 193 3.66 -7.65 -11.36
C ILE A 193 4.71 -7.96 -12.43
N GLU A 194 4.37 -8.73 -13.46
CA GLU A 194 5.32 -9.08 -14.53
C GLU A 194 5.77 -7.84 -15.33
N ASN A 195 4.89 -6.87 -15.55
CA ASN A 195 5.26 -5.60 -16.17
C ASN A 195 6.25 -4.82 -15.31
N ILE A 196 6.03 -4.76 -13.99
CA ILE A 196 6.95 -4.09 -13.06
C ILE A 196 8.30 -4.82 -13.04
N LYS A 197 8.32 -6.16 -12.93
CA LYS A 197 9.55 -6.96 -12.97
C LYS A 197 10.34 -6.70 -14.26
N LYS A 198 9.67 -6.64 -15.41
CA LYS A 198 10.30 -6.33 -16.70
C LYS A 198 10.94 -4.95 -16.71
N LEU A 199 10.24 -3.93 -16.20
CA LEU A 199 10.78 -2.57 -16.10
C LEU A 199 11.99 -2.50 -15.14
N LEU A 200 11.95 -3.24 -14.04
CA LEU A 200 13.02 -3.25 -13.05
C LEU A 200 14.22 -4.12 -13.44
N ALA A 201 14.09 -5.01 -14.43
CA ALA A 201 15.15 -5.96 -14.80
C ALA A 201 16.44 -5.23 -15.22
N ASP A 202 16.30 -4.20 -16.05
CA ASP A 202 17.44 -3.45 -16.62
C ASP A 202 17.76 -2.17 -15.87
N LEU A 203 16.92 -1.79 -14.89
CA LEU A 203 17.08 -0.57 -14.12
C LEU A 203 18.39 -0.60 -13.31
N LYS A 204 19.23 0.42 -13.51
CA LYS A 204 20.42 0.68 -12.70
C LYS A 204 20.29 2.02 -11.98
N GLY A 205 20.52 2.03 -10.67
CA GLY A 205 20.50 3.25 -9.87
C GLY A 205 19.10 3.62 -9.35
N LYS A 206 18.83 4.92 -9.26
CA LYS A 206 17.68 5.49 -8.56
C LYS A 206 16.38 5.47 -9.36
N ILE A 207 15.25 5.46 -8.69
CA ILE A 207 13.94 5.61 -9.33
C ILE A 207 13.57 7.08 -9.41
N PHE A 208 13.04 7.47 -10.56
CA PHE A 208 12.51 8.82 -10.77
C PHE A 208 11.00 8.74 -10.95
N MET A 209 10.30 9.82 -10.61
CA MET A 209 8.87 9.94 -10.82
C MET A 209 8.61 10.97 -11.91
N ALA A 210 7.93 10.56 -12.98
CA ALA A 210 7.51 11.45 -14.04
C ALA A 210 6.26 12.24 -13.62
N HIS A 211 6.26 13.54 -13.87
CA HIS A 211 5.12 14.41 -13.62
C HIS A 211 4.84 15.26 -14.86
N ARG A 212 3.60 15.20 -15.34
CA ARG A 212 3.14 16.05 -16.44
C ARG A 212 2.57 17.34 -15.88
N ILE A 213 3.20 18.46 -16.24
CA ILE A 213 2.93 19.76 -15.63
C ILE A 213 1.60 20.38 -16.05
N ASN A 214 0.94 19.84 -17.08
CA ASN A 214 -0.37 20.28 -17.58
C ASN A 214 -1.54 19.49 -16.98
N LYS A 215 -1.28 18.59 -16.03
CA LYS A 215 -2.33 17.82 -15.34
C LYS A 215 -2.67 18.46 -13.99
N PRO A 216 -3.91 18.27 -13.50
CA PRO A 216 -4.25 18.66 -12.14
C PRO A 216 -3.34 17.97 -11.12
N GLU A 217 -2.91 18.72 -10.10
CA GLU A 217 -2.06 18.21 -9.02
C GLU A 217 -2.70 18.46 -7.66
N ASN A 218 -2.42 17.55 -6.71
CA ASN A 218 -2.80 17.71 -5.31
C ASN A 218 -1.63 18.34 -4.54
N LEU A 219 -1.88 19.46 -3.90
CA LEU A 219 -0.89 20.23 -3.14
C LEU A 219 -0.88 19.88 -1.64
N ASN A 220 -1.73 18.94 -1.21
CA ASN A 220 -1.73 18.38 0.14
C ASN A 220 -1.39 16.88 0.09
N ASP A 221 -0.40 16.45 0.85
CA ASP A 221 0.10 15.07 0.77
C ASP A 221 -0.82 14.04 1.45
N TYR A 222 -1.76 14.49 2.29
CA TYR A 222 -2.58 13.59 3.12
C TYR A 222 -4.05 13.53 2.72
N VAL A 223 -4.57 14.60 2.12
CA VAL A 223 -6.00 14.71 1.79
C VAL A 223 -6.16 15.22 0.36
N ARG A 224 -7.15 14.68 -0.35
CA ARG A 224 -7.50 15.11 -1.71
C ARG A 224 -8.96 15.57 -1.77
N TYR A 225 -9.16 16.85 -2.00
CA TYR A 225 -10.46 17.43 -2.32
C TYR A 225 -10.26 18.73 -3.14
N GLU A 226 -11.35 19.43 -3.43
CA GLU A 226 -11.34 20.62 -4.31
C GLU A 226 -10.33 21.68 -3.86
N MET A 227 -10.25 21.98 -2.55
CA MET A 227 -9.38 23.04 -2.03
C MET A 227 -7.90 22.63 -1.90
N THR A 228 -7.55 21.38 -2.20
CA THR A 228 -6.16 20.90 -2.23
C THR A 228 -5.67 20.65 -3.65
N THR A 229 -6.58 20.64 -4.63
CA THR A 229 -6.26 20.31 -6.02
C THR A 229 -6.24 21.58 -6.86
N ARG A 230 -5.22 21.72 -7.70
CA ARG A 230 -5.12 22.84 -8.66
C ARG A 230 -4.96 22.32 -10.07
N THR A 231 -5.67 22.95 -11.01
CA THR A 231 -5.59 22.66 -12.45
C THR A 231 -4.76 23.73 -13.14
N PRO A 232 -3.71 23.36 -13.90
CA PRO A 232 -2.97 24.28 -14.76
C PRO A 232 -3.86 24.93 -15.82
N VAL A 233 -3.59 26.18 -16.20
CA VAL A 233 -4.30 26.84 -17.32
C VAL A 233 -4.13 26.07 -18.63
N GLU A 234 -5.11 26.13 -19.53
CA GLU A 234 -5.08 25.41 -20.83
C GLU A 234 -3.84 25.72 -21.69
N SER A 235 -3.25 26.91 -21.55
CA SER A 235 -2.03 27.32 -22.27
C SER A 235 -0.74 26.69 -21.71
N THR A 236 -0.82 25.92 -20.63
CA THR A 236 0.33 25.25 -20.00
C THR A 236 0.93 24.23 -20.97
N PRO A 237 2.25 24.26 -21.23
CA PRO A 237 2.86 23.34 -22.17
C PRO A 237 2.78 21.88 -21.69
N ASP A 238 2.55 20.96 -22.63
CA ASP A 238 2.58 19.51 -22.39
C ASP A 238 4.05 19.05 -22.26
N LYS A 239 4.64 19.33 -21.11
CA LYS A 239 5.99 18.89 -20.74
C LYS A 239 5.95 17.92 -19.57
N THR A 240 6.93 17.02 -19.54
CA THR A 240 7.16 16.14 -18.40
C THR A 240 8.41 16.59 -17.65
N VAL A 241 8.32 16.59 -16.32
CA VAL A 241 9.46 16.80 -15.42
C VAL A 241 9.66 15.56 -14.56
N PHE A 242 10.87 15.38 -14.05
CA PHE A 242 11.24 14.16 -13.32
C PHE A 242 11.76 14.54 -11.94
N TYR A 243 11.15 13.98 -10.89
CA TYR A 243 11.61 14.10 -9.51
C TYR A 243 12.59 12.97 -9.18
N ASP A 244 13.67 13.31 -8.49
CA ASP A 244 14.48 12.30 -7.80
C ASP A 244 13.66 11.77 -6.62
N THR A 245 13.59 10.45 -6.49
CA THR A 245 12.86 9.82 -5.39
C THR A 245 13.83 9.12 -4.46
N ASN A 246 13.44 9.00 -3.19
CA ASN A 246 14.17 8.14 -2.25
C ASN A 246 13.84 6.66 -2.44
N MET A 247 12.96 6.33 -3.40
CA MET A 247 12.58 4.93 -3.67
C MET A 247 13.70 4.21 -4.41
N SER A 248 13.95 3.00 -3.95
CA SER A 248 14.88 2.05 -4.51
C SER A 248 14.13 0.89 -5.18
N LYS A 249 14.87 0.10 -5.96
CA LYS A 249 14.36 -1.17 -6.50
C LYS A 249 13.93 -2.14 -5.39
N HIS A 250 14.58 -2.07 -4.22
CA HIS A 250 14.23 -2.89 -3.08
C HIS A 250 12.84 -2.54 -2.55
N ASP A 251 12.54 -1.26 -2.36
CA ASP A 251 11.23 -0.81 -1.86
C ASP A 251 10.07 -1.25 -2.78
N ILE A 252 10.27 -1.17 -4.10
CA ILE A 252 9.25 -1.65 -5.06
C ILE A 252 9.13 -3.17 -5.01
N THR A 253 10.23 -3.89 -4.79
CA THR A 253 10.20 -5.35 -4.66
C THR A 253 9.44 -5.76 -3.39
N GLU A 254 9.66 -5.08 -2.26
CA GLU A 254 8.91 -5.32 -1.04
C GLU A 254 7.42 -5.00 -1.22
N PHE A 255 7.09 -3.90 -1.89
CA PHE A 255 5.70 -3.59 -2.23
C PHE A 255 5.05 -4.68 -3.09
N MET A 256 5.75 -5.19 -4.12
CA MET A 256 5.24 -6.31 -4.93
C MET A 256 5.01 -7.56 -4.08
N ASN A 257 5.93 -7.88 -3.15
CA ASN A 257 5.77 -9.03 -2.25
C ASN A 257 4.56 -8.85 -1.31
N PHE A 258 4.29 -7.63 -0.83
CA PHE A 258 3.09 -7.33 -0.04
C PHE A 258 1.77 -7.48 -0.85
N CYS A 259 1.87 -7.35 -2.17
CA CYS A 259 0.80 -7.62 -3.12
C CYS A 259 0.75 -9.08 -3.60
N ASP A 260 1.64 -9.96 -3.13
CA ASP A 260 1.65 -11.34 -3.58
C ASP A 260 0.37 -12.09 -3.11
N PRO A 261 -0.31 -12.84 -3.99
CA PRO A 261 -1.46 -13.66 -3.62
C PRO A 261 -1.24 -14.57 -2.41
N SER A 262 -0.02 -15.07 -2.19
CA SER A 262 0.31 -15.92 -1.02
C SER A 262 0.19 -15.18 0.31
N ASN A 263 0.22 -13.84 0.29
CA ASN A 263 0.29 -12.99 1.47
C ASN A 263 -1.04 -12.31 1.80
N GLN A 264 -2.16 -12.74 1.18
CA GLN A 264 -3.46 -12.07 1.36
C GLN A 264 -4.31 -12.62 2.51
N ILE A 265 -3.91 -13.73 3.15
CA ILE A 265 -4.59 -14.28 4.32
C ILE A 265 -4.01 -13.60 5.57
N GLU A 266 -4.75 -12.66 6.13
CA GLU A 266 -4.41 -12.04 7.41
C GLU A 266 -5.05 -12.83 8.55
N ILE A 267 -4.21 -13.29 9.49
CA ILE A 267 -4.66 -14.06 10.65
C ILE A 267 -4.68 -13.14 11.88
N ASP A 268 -5.86 -12.97 12.45
CA ASP A 268 -6.00 -12.48 13.82
C ASP A 268 -5.88 -13.67 14.77
N GLU A 269 -4.64 -13.98 15.18
CA GLU A 269 -4.31 -15.17 15.96
C GLU A 269 -5.15 -15.25 17.23
N ASP A 270 -5.26 -14.16 17.98
CA ASP A 270 -5.94 -14.13 19.26
C ASP A 270 -7.45 -14.32 19.08
N LYS A 271 -8.05 -13.70 18.06
CA LYS A 271 -9.46 -13.92 17.71
C LYS A 271 -9.73 -15.37 17.32
N TRP A 272 -8.90 -15.96 16.45
CA TRP A 272 -9.10 -17.33 15.96
C TRP A 272 -8.89 -18.37 17.05
N ILE A 273 -7.84 -18.20 17.87
CA ILE A 273 -7.62 -19.01 19.07
C ILE A 273 -8.79 -18.89 20.04
N GLY A 274 -9.30 -17.68 20.28
CA GLY A 274 -10.46 -17.44 21.14
C GLY A 274 -11.71 -18.18 20.63
N LYS A 275 -11.98 -18.13 19.32
CA LYS A 275 -13.09 -18.87 18.70
C LYS A 275 -12.91 -20.39 18.80
N LEU A 276 -11.70 -20.89 18.58
CA LEU A 276 -11.37 -22.31 18.74
C LEU A 276 -11.61 -22.78 20.18
N LYS A 277 -11.14 -22.00 21.16
CA LYS A 277 -11.34 -22.27 22.58
C LYS A 277 -12.83 -22.35 22.92
N ASN A 278 -13.64 -21.40 22.45
CA ASN A 278 -15.08 -21.39 22.69
C ASN A 278 -15.76 -22.62 22.07
N ARG A 279 -15.37 -23.01 20.85
CA ARG A 279 -15.86 -24.23 20.21
C ARG A 279 -15.48 -25.47 21.02
N LEU A 280 -14.22 -25.55 21.46
CA LEU A 280 -13.72 -26.61 22.33
C LEU A 280 -14.47 -26.71 23.66
N GLU A 281 -14.92 -25.59 24.24
CA GLU A 281 -15.76 -25.58 25.45
C GLU A 281 -17.19 -26.06 25.15
N ALA A 282 -17.70 -25.82 23.93
CA ALA A 282 -19.06 -26.15 23.51
C ALA A 282 -19.25 -27.59 23.02
N LEU A 283 -18.22 -28.27 22.52
CA LEU A 283 -18.30 -29.65 22.00
C LEU A 283 -18.71 -30.65 23.11
N GLN A 284 -20.00 -30.93 23.29
CA GLN A 284 -20.43 -31.95 24.24
C GLN A 284 -19.93 -33.31 23.77
N GLY A 285 -19.19 -34.02 24.63
CA GLY A 285 -18.88 -35.45 24.46
C GLY A 285 -20.01 -36.30 24.98
#